data_AF-B0D822-F1
#
_entry.id   AF-B0D822-F1
#
_cell.length_a   1.000
_cell.length_b   1.000
_cell.length_c   1.000
_cell.angle_alpha   90.00
_cell.angle_beta   90.00
_cell.angle_gamma   90.00
#
_symmetry.space_group_name_H-M   'P 1'
#
loop_
_entity.id
_entity.type
_entity.pdbx_description
1 polymer ?
#
loop_
_entity_poly.entity_id
_entity_poly.type
_entity_poly.pdbx_seq_one_letter_code
_entity_poly.pdbx_strand_id
1 'polypeptide(L)'
;MGNGTDNPRPAGSFKFVLKWIAAHKDVKGNERADEEAKKAAQGESSPPEELPPILRKWLPYSAAAIKQDYREGLKSRWLEDWGMSPRYAKFQHVDPDFPFNKYRTISDEITQASWLARLA
;
A
#
# COMPACT_ATOMS: atom_id res chain seq x y z
N MET A 1 -9.18 39.58 -46.68
CA MET A 1 -9.62 38.62 -45.64
C MET A 1 -8.75 38.86 -44.42
N GLY A 2 -9.37 39.22 -43.30
CA GLY A 2 -8.71 39.87 -42.17
C GLY A 2 -7.74 38.97 -41.38
N ASN A 3 -6.58 39.55 -41.09
CA ASN A 3 -5.74 39.44 -39.91
C ASN A 3 -6.17 38.40 -38.86
N GLY A 4 -5.54 37.22 -38.89
CA GLY A 4 -5.41 36.37 -37.72
C GLY A 4 -4.37 36.98 -36.79
N THR A 5 -4.83 37.73 -35.79
CA THR A 5 -4.00 38.28 -34.73
C THR A 5 -3.28 37.15 -33.99
N ASP A 6 -1.96 37.04 -34.16
CA ASP A 6 -1.09 36.36 -33.22
C ASP A 6 -1.15 37.12 -31.90
N ASN A 7 -2.08 36.71 -31.03
CA ASN A 7 -2.10 37.20 -29.65
C ASN A 7 -0.82 36.70 -28.96
N PRO A 8 -0.01 37.59 -28.37
CA PRO A 8 1.17 37.18 -27.62
C PRO A 8 0.71 36.30 -26.45
N ARG A 9 1.26 35.07 -26.38
CA ARG A 9 0.99 34.15 -25.26
C ARG A 9 1.39 34.84 -23.95
N PRO A 10 0.54 34.83 -22.91
CA PRO A 10 0.91 35.39 -21.62
C PRO A 10 2.18 34.68 -21.12
N ALA A 11 3.17 35.48 -20.72
CA ALA A 11 4.41 34.98 -20.13
C ALA A 11 4.06 34.10 -18.92
N GLY A 12 4.44 32.82 -18.98
CA GLY A 12 4.23 31.86 -17.89
C GLY A 12 3.39 30.61 -18.20
N SER A 13 3.05 30.33 -19.47
CA SER A 13 2.39 29.06 -19.81
C SER A 13 3.39 27.89 -19.86
N PHE A 14 3.34 27.01 -18.85
CA PHE A 14 4.10 25.75 -18.84
C PHE A 14 3.27 24.63 -19.45
N LYS A 15 3.87 23.88 -20.39
CA LYS A 15 3.28 22.65 -20.91
C LYS A 15 3.70 21.48 -20.02
N PHE A 16 2.75 20.86 -19.36
CA PHE A 16 2.97 19.59 -18.66
C PHE A 16 2.32 18.44 -19.45
N VAL A 17 2.92 17.26 -19.37
CA VAL A 17 2.37 16.02 -19.93
C VAL A 17 2.25 15.04 -18.77
N LEU A 18 1.02 14.63 -18.46
CA LEU A 18 0.76 13.58 -17.50
C LEU A 18 0.86 12.22 -18.20
N LYS A 19 1.61 11.29 -17.59
CA LYS A 19 1.71 9.91 -18.07
C LYS A 19 1.34 8.96 -16.95
N TRP A 20 0.35 8.11 -17.21
CA TRP A 20 0.03 7.00 -16.32
C TRP A 20 1.02 5.87 -16.55
N ILE A 21 1.65 5.41 -15.48
CA ILE A 21 2.64 4.33 -15.50
C ILE A 21 2.03 3.13 -14.78
N ALA A 22 2.26 1.93 -15.30
CA ALA A 22 1.86 0.72 -14.62
C ALA A 22 2.67 0.54 -13.33
N ALA A 23 2.00 0.27 -12.22
CA ALA A 23 2.63 0.16 -10.90
C ALA A 23 3.69 -0.96 -10.80
N HIS A 24 3.57 -2.00 -11.63
CA HIS A 24 4.48 -3.15 -11.67
C HIS A 24 5.59 -3.01 -12.72
N LYS A 25 5.70 -1.86 -13.39
CA LYS A 25 6.82 -1.59 -14.28
C LYS A 25 7.92 -0.87 -13.51
N ASP A 26 9.11 -1.42 -13.61
CA ASP A 26 10.33 -0.94 -12.95
C ASP A 26 10.83 0.38 -13.57
N VAL A 27 10.05 1.45 -13.39
CA VAL A 27 10.43 2.81 -13.77
C VAL A 27 11.19 3.41 -12.61
N LYS A 28 12.52 3.44 -12.73
CA LYS A 28 13.46 3.96 -11.71
C LYS A 28 13.01 5.24 -10.99
N GLY A 29 12.42 6.19 -11.71
CA GLY A 29 11.92 7.45 -11.11
C GLY A 29 10.70 7.26 -10.21
N ASN A 30 9.79 6.36 -10.59
CA ASN A 30 8.62 6.01 -9.80
C ASN A 30 9.01 5.18 -8.57
N GLU A 31 9.93 4.23 -8.73
CA GLU A 31 10.47 3.42 -7.63
C GLU A 31 11.11 4.30 -6.56
N ARG A 32 11.98 5.23 -6.96
CA ARG A 32 12.62 6.15 -6.02
C ARG A 32 11.58 7.02 -5.29
N ALA A 33 10.55 7.48 -5.99
CA ALA A 33 9.47 8.25 -5.37
C ALA A 33 8.67 7.39 -4.36
N ASP A 34 8.42 6.12 -4.67
CA ASP A 34 7.75 5.17 -3.79
C ASP A 34 8.60 4.81 -2.56
N GLU A 35 9.92 4.65 -2.73
CA GLU A 35 10.87 4.45 -1.63
C GLU A 35 10.87 5.63 -0.64
N GLU A 36 10.96 6.87 -1.13
CA GLU A 36 10.92 8.05 -0.25
C GLU A 36 9.53 8.21 0.39
N ALA A 37 8.45 7.89 -0.33
CA ALA A 37 7.10 7.89 0.24
C ALA A 37 6.95 6.85 1.37
N LYS A 38 7.56 5.66 1.24
CA LYS A 38 7.60 4.64 2.28
C LYS A 38 8.38 5.09 3.51
N LYS A 39 9.56 5.70 3.33
CA LYS A 39 10.35 6.28 4.43
C LYS A 39 9.56 7.37 5.18
N ALA A 40 8.94 8.27 4.43
CA ALA A 40 8.09 9.31 5.02
C ALA A 40 6.91 8.72 5.80
N ALA A 41 6.29 7.65 5.30
CA ALA A 41 5.23 6.93 6.00
C ALA A 41 5.71 6.21 7.28
N GLN A 42 7.00 5.85 7.35
CA GLN A 42 7.65 5.30 8.55
C GLN A 42 8.10 6.39 9.55
N GLY A 43 7.96 7.67 9.19
CA GLY A 43 8.32 8.82 10.03
C GLY A 43 9.63 9.50 9.64
N GLU A 44 10.36 8.97 8.66
CA GLU A 44 11.56 9.59 8.10
C GLU A 44 11.16 10.64 7.05
N SER A 45 10.85 11.85 7.50
CA SER A 45 10.42 12.95 6.65
C SER A 45 11.44 14.09 6.61
N SER A 46 11.46 14.83 5.51
CA SER A 46 12.26 16.04 5.35
C SER A 46 11.89 17.12 6.38
N PRO A 47 12.78 18.10 6.64
CA PRO A 47 12.45 19.26 7.46
C PRO A 47 11.19 19.98 6.96
N PRO A 48 10.32 20.50 7.86
CA PRO A 48 9.07 21.16 7.45
C PRO A 48 9.25 22.34 6.49
N GLU A 49 10.41 22.99 6.51
CA GLU A 49 10.76 24.12 5.64
C GLU A 49 10.84 23.70 4.16
N GLU A 50 11.33 22.49 3.91
CA GLU A 50 11.47 21.89 2.58
C GLU A 50 10.15 21.26 2.09
N LEU A 51 9.22 21.02 3.01
CA LEU A 51 7.92 20.44 2.66
C LEU A 51 6.95 21.51 2.14
N PRO A 52 6.13 21.16 1.13
CA PRO A 52 4.96 21.95 0.75
C PRO A 52 4.06 22.22 1.96
N PRO A 53 3.42 23.40 2.09
CA PRO A 53 2.64 23.77 3.27
C PRO A 53 1.56 22.75 3.70
N ILE A 54 1.00 22.01 2.74
CA ILE A 54 0.01 20.97 2.98
C ILE A 54 0.59 19.72 3.69
N LEU A 55 1.87 19.43 3.47
CA LEU A 55 2.58 18.28 4.05
C LEU A 55 3.33 18.63 5.35
N ARG A 56 3.31 19.89 5.78
CA ARG A 56 3.89 20.32 7.07
C ARG A 56 3.03 19.91 8.27
N LYS A 57 1.78 19.52 8.01
CA LYS A 57 0.85 19.04 9.03
C LYS A 57 0.79 17.53 8.96
N TRP A 58 0.54 16.90 10.11
CA TRP A 58 0.31 15.48 10.19
C TRP A 58 -0.92 15.09 9.37
N LEU A 59 -0.77 14.08 8.52
CA LEU A 59 -1.88 13.47 7.80
C LEU A 59 -2.68 12.60 8.78
N PRO A 60 -4.01 12.57 8.67
CA PRO A 60 -4.81 11.65 9.45
C PRO A 60 -4.46 10.20 9.06
N TYR A 61 -4.58 9.29 10.03
CA TYR A 61 -4.46 7.86 9.75
C TYR A 61 -5.51 7.44 8.72
N SER A 62 -5.06 6.66 7.74
CA SER A 62 -5.98 6.08 6.77
C SER A 62 -6.84 5.01 7.45
N ALA A 63 -8.08 4.85 6.98
CA ALA A 63 -8.96 3.78 7.46
C ALA A 63 -8.34 2.38 7.25
N ALA A 64 -7.50 2.22 6.23
CA ALA A 64 -6.78 0.98 5.96
C ALA A 64 -5.72 0.70 7.03
N ALA A 65 -4.92 1.71 7.40
CA ALA A 65 -3.90 1.58 8.45
C ALA A 65 -4.53 1.18 9.80
N ILE A 66 -5.63 1.84 10.19
CA ILE A 66 -6.35 1.52 11.43
C ILE A 66 -6.88 0.08 11.41
N LYS A 67 -7.45 -0.37 10.28
CA LYS A 67 -7.94 -1.74 10.14
C LYS A 67 -6.81 -2.76 10.20
N GLN A 68 -5.64 -2.43 9.66
CA GLN A 68 -4.48 -3.31 9.69
C GLN A 68 -3.98 -3.48 11.12
N ASP A 69 -3.76 -2.38 11.84
CA ASP A 69 -3.34 -2.37 13.24
C ASP A 69 -4.30 -3.17 14.13
N TYR A 70 -5.61 -2.93 13.98
CA TYR A 70 -6.63 -3.69 14.70
C TYR A 70 -6.59 -5.20 14.40
N ARG A 71 -6.37 -5.59 13.14
CA ARG A 71 -6.25 -6.99 12.74
C ARG A 71 -4.99 -7.64 13.30
N GLU A 72 -3.87 -6.91 13.35
CA GLU A 72 -2.63 -7.39 13.96
C GLU A 72 -2.84 -7.63 15.46
N GLY A 73 -3.47 -6.69 16.17
CA GLY A 73 -3.83 -6.87 17.57
C GLY A 73 -4.83 -8.02 17.82
N LEU A 74 -5.74 -8.29 16.88
CA LEU A 74 -6.61 -9.48 16.95
C LEU A 74 -5.84 -10.78 16.76
N LYS A 75 -4.90 -10.84 15.82
CA LYS A 75 -4.09 -12.03 15.57
C LYS A 75 -3.27 -12.40 16.81
N SER A 76 -2.63 -11.41 17.44
CA SER A 76 -1.82 -11.66 18.64
C SER A 76 -2.66 -12.20 19.81
N ARG A 77 -3.82 -11.58 20.09
CA ARG A 77 -4.72 -12.06 21.14
C ARG A 77 -5.24 -13.46 20.85
N TRP A 78 -5.64 -13.71 19.60
CA TRP A 78 -6.11 -15.02 19.21
C TRP A 78 -5.04 -16.11 19.37
N LEU A 79 -3.78 -15.80 19.07
CA LEU A 79 -2.65 -16.73 19.27
C LEU A 79 -2.44 -17.05 20.76
N GLU A 80 -2.54 -16.04 21.62
CA GLU A 80 -2.46 -16.20 23.08
C GLU A 80 -3.61 -17.08 23.60
N ASP A 81 -4.86 -16.74 23.26
CA ASP A 81 -6.06 -17.50 23.62
C ASP A 81 -5.98 -18.95 23.12
N TRP A 82 -5.47 -19.13 21.91
CA TRP A 82 -5.29 -20.45 21.32
C TRP A 82 -4.30 -21.28 22.12
N GLY A 83 -3.11 -20.73 22.43
CA GLY A 83 -2.06 -21.41 23.20
C GLY A 83 -2.51 -21.82 24.60
N MET A 84 -3.39 -21.03 25.23
CA MET A 84 -3.96 -21.36 26.54
C MET A 84 -5.07 -22.42 26.49
N SER A 85 -5.59 -22.73 25.31
CA SER A 85 -6.71 -23.66 25.19
C SER A 85 -6.28 -25.12 25.38
N PRO A 86 -7.11 -25.97 26.02
CA PRO A 86 -6.83 -27.41 26.11
C PRO A 86 -6.73 -28.10 24.74
N ARG A 87 -7.27 -27.46 23.70
CA ARG A 87 -7.20 -27.94 22.32
C ARG A 87 -5.81 -27.78 21.73
N TYR A 88 -5.04 -26.77 22.14
CA TYR A 88 -3.67 -26.54 21.70
C TYR A 88 -2.80 -27.79 21.86
N ALA A 89 -2.75 -28.36 23.07
CA ALA A 89 -1.94 -29.53 23.37
C ALA A 89 -2.32 -30.75 22.51
N LYS A 90 -3.61 -30.93 22.24
CA LYS A 90 -4.09 -32.02 21.36
C LYS A 90 -3.73 -31.75 19.90
N PHE A 91 -3.86 -30.50 19.46
CA PHE A 91 -3.68 -30.10 18.08
C PHE A 91 -2.22 -30.01 17.65
N GLN A 92 -1.29 -29.74 18.57
CA GLN A 92 0.16 -29.78 18.31
C GLN A 92 0.63 -31.13 17.76
N HIS A 93 -0.03 -32.23 18.13
CA HIS A 93 0.27 -33.57 17.62
C HIS A 93 -0.23 -33.80 16.20
N VAL A 94 -1.21 -32.99 15.74
CA VAL A 94 -1.80 -33.08 14.40
C VAL A 94 -1.05 -32.17 13.43
N ASP A 95 -0.83 -30.92 13.83
CA ASP A 95 -0.10 -29.93 13.04
C ASP A 95 0.69 -28.98 13.96
N PRO A 96 2.02 -29.19 14.07
CA PRO A 96 2.88 -28.32 14.87
C PRO A 96 3.09 -26.92 14.25
N ASP A 97 2.80 -26.75 12.95
CA ASP A 97 2.97 -25.47 12.22
C ASP A 97 1.72 -24.57 12.30
N PHE A 98 0.72 -24.95 13.09
CA PHE A 98 -0.48 -24.15 13.32
C PHE A 98 -0.14 -22.80 14.01
N PRO A 99 -0.72 -21.66 13.59
CA PRO A 99 -1.86 -21.51 12.69
C PRO A 99 -1.49 -21.59 11.21
N PHE A 100 -2.36 -22.26 10.43
CA PHE A 100 -2.35 -22.58 9.00
C PHE A 100 -1.77 -21.56 7.99
N ASN A 101 -0.59 -21.02 8.19
CA ASN A 101 -0.01 -19.99 7.34
C ASN A 101 0.19 -20.53 5.92
N LYS A 102 0.68 -21.78 5.81
CA LYS A 102 0.87 -22.48 4.52
C LYS A 102 -0.45 -22.76 3.80
N TYR A 103 -1.44 -23.33 4.50
CA TYR A 103 -2.75 -23.61 3.89
C TYR A 103 -3.46 -22.34 3.45
N ARG A 104 -3.34 -21.25 4.23
CA ARG A 104 -3.92 -19.97 3.86
C ARG A 104 -3.26 -19.38 2.61
N THR A 105 -1.93 -19.42 2.51
CA THR A 105 -1.20 -19.01 1.30
C THR A 105 -1.65 -19.81 0.07
N ILE A 106 -1.70 -21.14 0.17
CA ILE A 106 -2.14 -22.02 -0.92
C ILE A 106 -3.61 -21.74 -1.31
N SER A 107 -4.49 -21.56 -0.32
CA SER A 107 -5.90 -21.24 -0.55
C SER A 107 -6.08 -19.89 -1.23
N ASP A 108 -5.33 -18.86 -0.82
CA ASP A 108 -5.38 -17.53 -1.40
C ASP A 108 -4.88 -17.56 -2.86
N GLU A 109 -3.79 -18.29 -3.14
CA GLU A 109 -3.25 -18.50 -4.49
C GLU A 109 -4.25 -19.20 -5.43
N ILE A 110 -4.88 -20.29 -4.97
CA ILE A 110 -5.90 -21.01 -5.74
C ILE A 110 -7.10 -20.10 -6.03
N THR A 111 -7.53 -19.33 -5.02
CA THR A 111 -8.66 -18.41 -5.16
C THR A 111 -8.35 -17.32 -6.20
N GLN A 112 -7.17 -16.71 -6.13
CA GLN A 112 -6.73 -15.68 -7.06
C GLN A 112 -6.60 -16.21 -8.50
N ALA A 113 -6.03 -17.40 -8.68
CA ALA A 113 -5.94 -18.05 -9.99
C ALA A 113 -7.34 -18.34 -10.59
N SER A 114 -8.31 -18.74 -9.75
CA SER A 114 -9.70 -18.97 -10.21
C SER A 114 -10.41 -17.68 -10.66
N TRP A 115 -10.14 -16.55 -10.01
CA TRP A 115 -10.71 -15.25 -10.39
C TRP A 115 -10.16 -14.77 -11.74
N LEU A 116 -8.88 -15.00 -12.00
CA LEU A 116 -8.26 -14.67 -13.28
C LEU A 116 -8.77 -15.56 -14.42
N ALA A 117 -8.97 -16.86 -14.17
CA ALA A 117 -9.51 -17.79 -15.16
C ALA A 117 -10.98 -17.52 -15.53
N ARG A 118 -11.71 -16.75 -14.72
CA ARG A 118 -13.13 -16.41 -14.95
C ARG A 118 -13.34 -15.07 -15.66
N LEU A 119 -12.27 -14.29 -15.83
CA LEU A 119 -12.26 -12.99 -16.50
C LEU A 119 -11.54 -13.01 -17.86
N ALA A 120 -11.02 -14.17 -18.28
CA ALA A 120 -10.43 -14.43 -19.59
C ALA A 120 -11.41 -15.25 -20.47
#